data_AF-A0A7C3L0P7-F1
#
_entry.id   AF-A0A7C3L0P7-F1
#
_cell.length_a   1.000
_cell.length_b   1.000
_cell.length_c   1.000
_cell.angle_alpha   90.00
_cell.angle_beta   90.00
_cell.angle_gamma   90.00
#
_symmetry.space_group_name_H-M   'P 1'
#
loop_
_entity.id
_entity.type
_entity.pdbx_description
1 polymer ?
#
loop_
_entity_poly.entity_id
_entity_poly.type
_entity_poly.pdbx_seq_one_letter_code
_entity_poly.pdbx_strand_id
1 'polypeptide(L)'
;MPNVEDPAAKALYDYLSSLEEGDFVYIENDWTNSTRGESRGQFEALMRLLMRKKVRFCISTLGDPQIPDIIRPIIRQIAQEPGSNNYEEGTDYVIAGYFPNLEAHVSGLVNNVREAVREKRVAGRSIVDTPVFEGINDLSDAKCVVVITGSSTINLWYERMRAKTKLGLMCTAVMSGENIPYYVSGQLVGIAIGAKGAFDFESLLEKEWPEEQNPGYKNFTSGRRYMSPLFFALMLLILAVVMGNVAMYQLKRTGRHR
;
A
#
# COMPACT_ATOMS: atom_id res chain seq x y z
N MET A 1 -16.24 -7.77 -13.88
CA MET A 1 -16.99 -8.31 -12.72
C MET A 1 -16.95 -7.25 -11.64
N PRO A 2 -18.04 -7.00 -10.90
CA PRO A 2 -18.00 -6.15 -9.73
C PRO A 2 -17.03 -6.77 -8.70
N ASN A 3 -16.16 -5.94 -8.13
CA ASN A 3 -15.25 -6.37 -7.09
C ASN A 3 -16.02 -6.51 -5.77
N VAL A 4 -15.74 -7.58 -5.02
CA VAL A 4 -16.17 -7.70 -3.63
C VAL A 4 -14.93 -7.45 -2.79
N GLU A 5 -14.90 -6.33 -2.08
CA GLU A 5 -13.74 -5.90 -1.33
C GLU A 5 -13.50 -6.80 -0.12
N ASP A 6 -12.24 -7.11 0.16
CA ASP A 6 -11.86 -7.80 1.37
C ASP A 6 -12.13 -6.91 2.61
N PRO A 7 -12.78 -7.40 3.67
CA PRO A 7 -13.07 -6.60 4.86
C PRO A 7 -11.83 -5.96 5.49
N ALA A 8 -10.69 -6.65 5.46
CA ALA A 8 -9.45 -6.16 6.05
C ALA A 8 -8.81 -5.03 5.22
N ALA A 9 -8.91 -5.14 3.88
CA ALA A 9 -8.49 -4.06 2.98
C ALA A 9 -9.41 -2.85 3.11
N LYS A 10 -10.73 -3.10 3.20
CA LYS A 10 -11.72 -2.05 3.42
C LYS A 10 -11.49 -1.33 4.75
N ALA A 11 -11.17 -2.05 5.83
CA ALA A 11 -10.88 -1.43 7.13
C ALA A 11 -9.70 -0.46 7.06
N LEU A 12 -8.62 -0.81 6.34
CA LEU A 12 -7.50 0.09 6.12
C LEU A 12 -7.90 1.31 5.30
N TYR A 13 -8.62 1.10 4.20
CA TYR A 13 -9.10 2.17 3.34
C TYR A 13 -10.00 3.14 4.10
N ASP A 14 -11.01 2.63 4.81
CA ASP A 14 -11.97 3.44 5.56
C ASP A 14 -11.28 4.28 6.62
N TYR A 15 -10.29 3.70 7.33
CA TYR A 15 -9.49 4.45 8.30
C TYR A 15 -8.72 5.59 7.64
N LEU A 16 -8.00 5.32 6.53
CA LEU A 16 -7.22 6.33 5.82
C LEU A 16 -8.11 7.39 5.14
N SER A 17 -9.29 7.00 4.66
CA SER A 17 -10.30 7.89 4.07
C SER A 17 -10.96 8.79 5.14
N SER A 18 -11.04 8.33 6.39
CA SER A 18 -11.55 9.13 7.51
C SER A 18 -10.62 10.28 7.95
N LEU A 19 -9.36 10.28 7.50
CA LEU A 19 -8.41 11.34 7.83
C LEU A 19 -8.85 12.69 7.28
N GLU A 20 -8.44 13.75 7.99
CA GLU A 20 -8.79 15.13 7.66
C GLU A 20 -7.69 15.82 6.85
N GLU A 21 -8.04 16.93 6.19
CA GLU A 21 -7.08 17.78 5.47
C GLU A 21 -5.98 18.26 6.44
N GLY A 22 -4.72 18.09 6.05
CA GLY A 22 -3.57 18.46 6.87
C GLY A 22 -3.11 17.40 7.89
N ASP A 23 -3.84 16.30 8.07
CA ASP A 23 -3.36 15.15 8.85
C ASP A 23 -2.03 14.62 8.27
N PHE A 24 -1.27 13.90 9.10
CA PHE A 24 0.05 13.39 8.73
C PHE A 24 0.10 11.86 8.77
N VAL A 25 0.61 11.26 7.69
CA VAL A 25 0.87 9.81 7.59
C VAL A 25 2.35 9.57 7.33
N TYR A 26 2.95 8.69 8.12
CA TYR A 26 4.30 8.20 7.87
C TYR A 26 4.22 6.92 7.04
N ILE A 27 5.08 6.78 6.03
CA ILE A 27 5.06 5.64 5.12
C ILE A 27 6.45 5.00 5.10
N GLU A 28 6.48 3.70 5.37
CA GLU A 28 7.65 2.87 5.13
C GLU A 28 7.45 2.07 3.85
N ASN A 29 8.43 2.13 2.95
CA ASN A 29 8.34 1.47 1.65
C ASN A 29 9.59 0.66 1.35
N ASP A 30 9.48 -0.66 1.31
CA ASP A 30 10.59 -1.54 0.89
C ASP A 30 10.33 -2.34 -0.40
N TRP A 31 9.17 -2.14 -1.03
CA TRP A 31 8.89 -2.84 -2.29
C TRP A 31 9.85 -2.39 -3.38
N THR A 32 10.26 -3.33 -4.22
CA THR A 32 11.22 -3.11 -5.31
C THR A 32 10.61 -3.56 -6.64
N ASN A 33 11.40 -3.47 -7.72
CA ASN A 33 10.97 -3.98 -9.02
C ASN A 33 10.59 -5.48 -9.02
N SER A 34 11.06 -6.29 -8.06
CA SER A 34 10.71 -7.71 -7.96
C SER A 34 9.28 -7.93 -7.43
N THR A 35 8.78 -7.06 -6.57
CA THR A 35 7.44 -7.15 -5.95
C THR A 35 6.42 -6.18 -6.59
N ARG A 36 6.83 -5.41 -7.61
CA ARG A 36 6.01 -4.40 -8.29
C ARG A 36 4.69 -4.91 -8.84
N GLY A 37 4.58 -6.20 -9.15
CA GLY A 37 3.35 -6.80 -9.69
C GLY A 37 2.17 -6.71 -8.73
N GLU A 38 2.44 -6.51 -7.44
CA GLU A 38 1.44 -6.39 -6.39
C GLU A 38 1.56 -5.03 -5.70
N SER A 39 2.76 -4.71 -5.19
CA SER A 39 2.96 -3.55 -4.31
C SER A 39 2.88 -2.21 -5.01
N ARG A 40 3.15 -2.13 -6.32
CA ARG A 40 3.04 -0.87 -7.06
C ARG A 40 1.59 -0.37 -7.08
N GLY A 41 0.62 -1.25 -7.32
CA GLY A 41 -0.79 -0.87 -7.33
C GLY A 41 -1.28 -0.39 -5.97
N GLN A 42 -0.82 -1.05 -4.91
CA GLN A 42 -1.09 -0.64 -3.53
C GLN A 42 -0.52 0.76 -3.26
N PHE A 43 0.75 0.99 -3.60
CA PHE A 43 1.41 2.29 -3.46
C PHE A 43 0.68 3.39 -4.25
N GLU A 44 0.37 3.15 -5.53
CA GLU A 44 -0.31 4.13 -6.37
C GLU A 44 -1.71 4.48 -5.82
N ALA A 45 -2.48 3.49 -5.36
CA ALA A 45 -3.80 3.73 -4.78
C ALA A 45 -3.72 4.47 -3.43
N LEU A 46 -2.74 4.14 -2.59
CA LEU A 46 -2.48 4.89 -1.35
C LEU A 46 -2.16 6.35 -1.63
N MET A 47 -1.25 6.63 -2.58
CA MET A 47 -0.87 8.01 -2.92
C MET A 47 -2.09 8.81 -3.39
N ARG A 48 -2.94 8.24 -4.24
CA ARG A 48 -4.18 8.90 -4.69
C ARG A 48 -5.12 9.20 -3.54
N LEU A 49 -5.33 8.24 -2.64
CA LEU A 49 -6.17 8.44 -1.46
C LEU A 49 -5.67 9.62 -0.61
N LEU A 50 -4.39 9.59 -0.23
CA LEU A 50 -3.80 10.62 0.62
C LEU A 50 -3.83 11.99 -0.06
N MET A 51 -3.49 12.08 -1.34
CA MET A 51 -3.49 13.34 -2.08
C MET A 51 -4.90 13.92 -2.23
N ARG A 52 -5.91 13.11 -2.56
CA ARG A 52 -7.31 13.59 -2.66
C ARG A 52 -7.86 14.08 -1.33
N LYS A 53 -7.48 13.41 -0.24
CA LYS A 53 -7.81 13.78 1.14
C LYS A 53 -6.96 14.94 1.68
N LYS A 54 -6.00 15.44 0.90
CA LYS A 54 -5.08 16.50 1.30
C LYS A 54 -4.30 16.17 2.59
N VAL A 55 -3.95 14.89 2.76
CA VAL A 55 -3.13 14.39 3.87
C VAL A 55 -1.65 14.61 3.53
N ARG A 56 -0.89 15.17 4.47
CA ARG A 56 0.57 15.33 4.38
C ARG A 56 1.24 13.98 4.64
N PHE A 57 2.33 13.69 3.95
CA PHE A 57 3.03 12.42 4.18
C PHE A 57 4.55 12.48 4.02
N CYS A 58 5.23 11.61 4.77
CA CYS A 58 6.67 11.38 4.68
C CYS A 58 6.93 9.92 4.30
N ILE A 59 7.82 9.69 3.33
CA ILE A 59 8.18 8.33 2.90
C ILE A 59 9.65 8.05 3.18
N SER A 60 9.91 6.97 3.92
CA SER A 60 11.23 6.35 4.04
C SER A 60 11.28 5.04 3.29
N THR A 61 12.45 4.71 2.76
CA THR A 61 12.66 3.49 1.99
C THR A 61 13.75 2.61 2.59
N LEU A 62 13.58 1.29 2.51
CA LEU A 62 14.51 0.31 3.07
C LEU A 62 14.78 -0.84 2.09
N GLY A 63 15.76 -1.68 2.40
CA GLY A 63 16.10 -2.87 1.61
C GLY A 63 16.91 -2.59 0.34
N ASP A 64 16.48 -1.64 -0.50
CA ASP A 64 17.17 -1.31 -1.76
C ASP A 64 17.37 0.22 -1.91
N PRO A 65 18.62 0.70 -2.10
CA PRO A 65 18.92 2.13 -2.24
C PRO A 65 18.34 2.77 -3.51
N GLN A 66 17.87 2.00 -4.49
CA GLN A 66 17.27 2.51 -5.73
C GLN A 66 15.78 2.84 -5.58
N ILE A 67 15.12 2.41 -4.50
CA ILE A 67 13.67 2.61 -4.30
C ILE A 67 13.28 4.09 -4.39
N PRO A 68 14.01 5.07 -3.81
CA PRO A 68 13.68 6.49 -3.96
C PRO A 68 13.55 6.94 -5.41
N ASP A 69 14.39 6.42 -6.31
CA ASP A 69 14.36 6.74 -7.74
C ASP A 69 13.21 6.04 -8.47
N ILE A 70 12.71 4.93 -7.93
CA ILE A 70 11.53 4.21 -8.45
C ILE A 70 10.23 4.94 -8.06
N ILE A 71 10.09 5.33 -6.80
CA ILE A 71 8.81 5.87 -6.29
C ILE A 71 8.59 7.35 -6.65
N ARG A 72 9.67 8.15 -6.71
CA ARG A 72 9.58 9.60 -6.99
C ARG A 72 8.87 9.94 -8.30
N PRO A 73 9.19 9.33 -9.46
CA PRO A 73 8.46 9.60 -10.69
C PRO A 73 6.99 9.17 -10.61
N ILE A 74 6.67 8.10 -9.86
CA ILE A 74 5.30 7.64 -9.65
C ILE A 74 4.50 8.70 -8.87
N ILE A 75 5.03 9.19 -7.75
CA ILE A 75 4.38 10.23 -6.93
C ILE A 75 4.18 11.51 -7.76
N ARG A 76 5.21 11.96 -8.50
CA ARG A 76 5.12 13.15 -9.36
C ARG A 76 4.05 13.00 -10.43
N GLN A 77 3.95 11.83 -11.04
CA GLN A 77 2.91 11.56 -12.02
C GLN A 77 1.53 11.62 -11.37
N ILE A 78 1.34 11.01 -10.20
CA ILE A 78 0.05 10.99 -9.49
C ILE A 78 -0.33 12.41 -9.04
N ALA A 79 0.61 13.21 -8.54
CA ALA A 79 0.37 14.58 -8.12
C ALA A 79 -0.24 15.45 -9.25
N GLN A 80 0.10 15.15 -10.50
CA GLN A 80 -0.42 15.83 -11.69
C GLN A 80 -1.75 15.26 -12.21
N GLU A 81 -2.27 14.18 -11.61
CA GLU A 81 -3.57 13.62 -11.98
C GLU A 81 -4.71 14.51 -11.47
N PRO A 82 -5.84 14.57 -12.20
CA PRO A 82 -7.04 15.23 -11.70
C PRO A 82 -7.44 14.70 -10.31
N GLY A 83 -7.68 15.63 -9.38
CA GLY A 83 -8.03 15.31 -7.99
C GLY A 83 -6.86 15.14 -7.03
N SER A 84 -5.61 15.11 -7.50
CA SER A 84 -4.43 14.93 -6.65
C SER A 84 -3.84 16.23 -6.10
N ASN A 85 -4.57 17.35 -6.22
CA ASN A 85 -4.25 18.65 -5.63
C ASN A 85 -2.87 19.24 -5.98
N ASN A 86 -2.22 18.77 -7.07
CA ASN A 86 -0.90 19.25 -7.52
C ASN A 86 0.17 19.21 -6.41
N TYR A 87 0.17 18.15 -5.60
CA TYR A 87 1.09 17.96 -4.48
C TYR A 87 2.56 18.26 -4.83
N GLU A 88 3.20 19.09 -4.00
CA GLU A 88 4.58 19.50 -4.17
C GLU A 88 5.51 18.93 -3.09
N GLU A 89 6.67 18.44 -3.52
CA GLU A 89 7.67 17.91 -2.61
C GLU A 89 8.32 19.04 -1.78
N GLY A 90 8.33 18.88 -0.47
CA GLY A 90 8.79 19.89 0.48
C GLY A 90 7.71 20.88 0.89
N THR A 91 6.48 20.78 0.36
CA THR A 91 5.31 21.56 0.80
C THR A 91 4.22 20.63 1.33
N ASP A 92 3.81 19.63 0.55
CA ASP A 92 2.71 18.72 0.89
C ASP A 92 3.20 17.32 1.27
N TYR A 93 4.33 16.89 0.70
CA TYR A 93 4.97 15.62 1.04
C TYR A 93 6.49 15.69 1.00
N VAL A 94 7.18 14.72 1.63
CA VAL A 94 8.64 14.58 1.52
C VAL A 94 9.04 13.12 1.36
N ILE A 95 10.12 12.88 0.61
CA ILE A 95 10.79 11.58 0.56
C ILE A 95 12.07 11.69 1.39
N ALA A 96 12.08 11.09 2.59
CA ALA A 96 13.25 10.99 3.44
C ALA A 96 14.34 10.10 2.82
N GLY A 97 13.95 9.23 1.87
CA GLY A 97 14.86 8.42 1.07
C GLY A 97 15.31 7.16 1.78
N TYR A 98 16.46 6.62 1.36
CA TYR A 98 16.92 5.32 1.80
C TYR A 98 17.55 5.34 3.20
N PHE A 99 17.21 4.32 4.00
CA PHE A 99 17.81 3.99 5.28
C PHE A 99 18.39 2.57 5.22
N PRO A 100 19.71 2.39 5.44
CA PRO A 100 20.35 1.08 5.30
C PRO A 100 20.14 0.15 6.49
N ASN A 101 19.86 0.69 7.68
CA ASN A 101 19.68 -0.09 8.89
C ASN A 101 18.23 0.04 9.36
N LEU A 102 17.47 -1.02 9.16
CA LEU A 102 16.05 -1.09 9.51
C LEU A 102 15.82 -0.95 11.01
N GLU A 103 16.55 -1.67 11.85
CA GLU A 103 16.34 -1.63 13.31
C GLU A 103 16.64 -0.24 13.89
N ALA A 104 17.74 0.37 13.46
CA ALA A 104 18.10 1.72 13.87
C ALA A 104 17.06 2.74 13.36
N HIS A 105 16.54 2.56 12.14
CA HIS A 105 15.53 3.43 11.57
C HIS A 105 14.20 3.35 12.35
N VAL A 106 13.61 2.16 12.49
CA VAL A 106 12.33 1.98 13.20
C VAL A 106 12.46 2.42 14.67
N SER A 107 13.56 2.06 15.35
CA SER A 107 13.78 2.48 16.74
C SER A 107 13.95 4.00 16.86
N GLY A 108 14.66 4.62 15.91
CA GLY A 108 14.79 6.07 15.83
C GLY A 108 13.44 6.75 15.67
N LEU A 109 12.61 6.28 14.73
CA LEU A 109 11.28 6.84 14.47
C LEU A 109 10.35 6.73 15.68
N VAL A 110 10.35 5.57 16.33
CA VAL A 110 9.54 5.34 17.55
C VAL A 110 10.00 6.25 18.69
N ASN A 111 11.29 6.54 18.80
CA ASN A 111 11.82 7.42 19.84
C ASN A 111 11.56 8.91 19.54
N ASN A 112 11.87 9.35 18.32
CA ASN A 112 11.62 10.71 17.86
C ASN A 112 11.66 10.76 16.33
N VAL A 113 10.49 10.96 15.71
CA VAL A 113 10.35 10.97 14.25
C VAL A 113 11.16 12.08 13.58
N ARG A 114 11.26 13.27 14.20
CA ARG A 114 12.03 14.41 13.65
C ARG A 114 13.53 14.10 13.65
N GLU A 115 14.08 13.68 14.77
CA GLU A 115 15.52 13.37 14.87
C GLU A 115 15.92 12.25 13.91
N ALA A 116 15.09 11.20 13.80
CA ALA A 116 15.35 10.06 12.93
C ALA A 116 15.53 10.42 11.45
N VAL A 117 14.93 11.54 11.00
CA VAL A 117 14.98 11.98 9.60
C VAL A 117 15.59 13.38 9.40
N ARG A 118 16.12 14.00 10.46
CA ARG A 118 16.63 15.38 10.46
C ARG A 118 17.71 15.65 9.42
N GLU A 119 18.59 14.68 9.19
CA GLU A 119 19.69 14.80 8.23
C GLU A 119 19.23 14.72 6.76
N LYS A 120 17.98 14.30 6.52
CA LYS A 120 17.43 14.22 5.17
C LYS A 120 17.02 15.60 4.69
N ARG A 121 17.25 15.88 3.41
CA ARG A 121 17.05 17.21 2.81
C ARG A 121 16.17 17.16 1.58
N VAL A 122 15.43 18.25 1.37
CA VAL A 122 14.68 18.55 0.14
C VAL A 122 14.95 20.00 -0.24
N ALA A 123 15.26 20.26 -1.52
CA ALA A 123 15.55 21.59 -2.04
C ALA A 123 16.55 22.41 -1.17
N GLY A 124 17.57 21.75 -0.60
CA GLY A 124 18.61 22.40 0.19
C GLY A 124 18.27 22.66 1.67
N ARG A 125 17.04 22.40 2.15
CA ARG A 125 16.65 22.48 3.58
C ARG A 125 16.41 21.10 4.19
N SER A 126 16.45 20.97 5.52
CA SER A 126 16.06 19.72 6.18
C SER A 126 14.57 19.45 5.93
N ILE A 127 14.20 18.18 5.74
CA ILE A 127 12.79 17.83 5.55
C ILE A 127 11.94 18.15 6.78
N VAL A 128 12.52 18.16 7.99
CA VAL A 128 11.77 18.49 9.20
C VAL A 128 11.46 19.98 9.33
N ASP A 129 12.14 20.83 8.56
CA ASP A 129 11.91 22.28 8.49
C ASP A 129 10.90 22.66 7.39
N THR A 130 10.24 21.67 6.79
CA THR A 130 9.19 21.87 5.77
C THR A 130 7.81 21.97 6.40
N PRO A 131 6.82 22.58 5.73
CA PRO A 131 5.42 22.55 6.17
C PRO A 131 4.86 21.13 6.37
N VAL A 132 5.44 20.12 5.71
CA VAL A 132 5.06 18.71 5.85
C VAL A 132 5.22 18.20 7.29
N PHE A 133 6.22 18.72 8.02
CA PHE A 133 6.52 18.35 9.41
C PHE A 133 6.00 19.37 10.43
N GLU A 134 5.16 20.32 10.02
CA GLU A 134 4.53 21.26 10.94
C GLU A 134 3.64 20.51 11.94
N GLY A 135 3.90 20.72 13.23
CA GLY A 135 3.19 20.05 14.32
C GLY A 135 3.62 18.61 14.60
N ILE A 136 4.61 18.06 13.87
CA ILE A 136 5.04 16.66 14.00
C ILE A 136 6.36 16.57 14.77
N ASN A 137 6.32 16.07 16.01
CA ASN A 137 7.49 15.90 16.89
C ASN A 137 7.72 14.45 17.30
N ASP A 138 6.65 13.71 17.55
CA ASP A 138 6.66 12.29 17.89
C ASP A 138 5.85 11.50 16.86
N LEU A 139 6.08 10.19 16.82
CA LEU A 139 5.31 9.32 15.95
C LEU A 139 3.81 9.24 16.31
N SER A 140 3.45 9.57 17.55
CA SER A 140 2.05 9.73 17.99
C SER A 140 1.33 10.94 17.39
N ASP A 141 2.07 11.92 16.85
CA ASP A 141 1.48 13.03 16.08
C ASP A 141 1.05 12.58 14.68
N ALA A 142 1.61 11.47 14.17
CA ALA A 142 1.15 10.84 12.95
C ALA A 142 -0.16 10.09 13.21
N LYS A 143 -1.13 10.19 12.31
CA LYS A 143 -2.40 9.45 12.40
C LYS A 143 -2.25 7.98 12.06
N CYS A 144 -1.23 7.65 11.26
CA CYS A 144 -0.96 6.30 10.83
C CYS A 144 0.50 6.15 10.41
N VAL A 145 1.06 4.97 10.66
CA VAL A 145 2.19 4.44 9.91
C VAL A 145 1.65 3.43 8.91
N VAL A 146 1.94 3.59 7.62
CA VAL A 146 1.61 2.59 6.60
C VAL A 146 2.89 1.95 6.10
N VAL A 147 2.99 0.63 6.24
CA VAL A 147 4.12 -0.14 5.72
C VAL A 147 3.71 -0.82 4.43
N ILE A 148 4.48 -0.60 3.37
CA ILE A 148 4.31 -1.28 2.08
C ILE A 148 5.48 -2.22 1.86
N THR A 149 5.22 -3.52 2.01
CA THR A 149 6.30 -4.51 2.07
C THR A 149 6.03 -5.84 1.38
N GLY A 150 7.09 -6.42 0.81
CA GLY A 150 7.11 -7.83 0.39
C GLY A 150 7.96 -8.72 1.29
N SER A 151 8.30 -8.26 2.50
CA SER A 151 9.28 -8.88 3.38
C SER A 151 8.94 -8.69 4.86
N SER A 152 9.73 -9.32 5.74
CA SER A 152 9.49 -9.32 7.20
C SER A 152 9.84 -8.01 7.91
N THR A 153 10.03 -6.89 7.21
CA THR A 153 10.37 -5.59 7.82
C THR A 153 9.30 -5.10 8.79
N ILE A 154 8.03 -5.42 8.50
CA ILE A 154 6.88 -5.13 9.34
C ILE A 154 7.01 -5.69 10.77
N ASN A 155 7.79 -6.76 10.97
CA ASN A 155 7.94 -7.38 12.30
C ASN A 155 8.56 -6.42 13.32
N LEU A 156 9.50 -5.56 12.90
CA LEU A 156 10.07 -4.57 13.80
C LEU A 156 9.06 -3.50 14.22
N TRP A 157 8.08 -3.19 13.37
CA TRP A 157 6.99 -2.31 13.76
C TRP A 157 6.11 -2.98 14.82
N TYR A 158 5.77 -4.26 14.69
CA TYR A 158 5.02 -4.97 15.74
C TYR A 158 5.74 -4.95 17.09
N GLU A 159 7.06 -5.14 17.08
CA GLU A 159 7.87 -5.18 18.31
C GLU A 159 8.09 -3.79 18.93
N ARG A 160 8.30 -2.76 18.12
CA ARG A 160 8.80 -1.45 18.58
C ARG A 160 7.72 -0.38 18.66
N MET A 161 6.68 -0.42 17.82
CA MET A 161 5.66 0.64 17.71
C MET A 161 4.91 0.89 19.02
N ARG A 162 4.76 -0.14 19.87
CA ARG A 162 4.09 -0.09 21.19
C ARG A 162 2.77 0.71 21.18
N ALA A 163 2.02 0.58 20.09
CA ALA A 163 0.74 1.27 19.86
C ALA A 163 0.78 2.82 20.00
N LYS A 164 1.93 3.47 19.75
CA LYS A 164 2.02 4.95 19.75
C LYS A 164 1.09 5.61 18.72
N THR A 165 0.80 4.93 17.62
CA THR A 165 -0.18 5.32 16.60
C THR A 165 -0.77 4.08 15.92
N LYS A 166 -1.67 4.27 14.96
CA LYS A 166 -2.22 3.18 14.16
C LYS A 166 -1.20 2.69 13.13
N LEU A 167 -1.23 1.38 12.90
CA LEU A 167 -0.36 0.71 11.93
C LEU A 167 -1.23 0.08 10.85
N GLY A 168 -0.97 0.45 9.60
CA GLY A 168 -1.59 -0.14 8.42
C GLY A 168 -0.57 -0.92 7.60
N LEU A 169 -1.01 -1.99 6.96
CA LEU A 169 -0.14 -2.84 6.15
C LEU A 169 -0.66 -2.97 4.72
N MET A 170 0.22 -2.79 3.75
CA MET A 170 0.01 -3.20 2.37
C MET A 170 1.12 -4.18 2.00
N CYS A 171 0.79 -5.44 1.74
CA CYS A 171 1.81 -6.46 1.54
C CYS A 171 1.56 -7.33 0.30
N THR A 172 2.57 -8.08 -0.14
CA THR A 172 2.40 -9.11 -1.18
C THR A 172 1.55 -10.28 -0.67
N ALA A 173 0.98 -11.07 -1.57
CA ALA A 173 0.09 -12.19 -1.20
C ALA A 173 0.77 -13.25 -0.33
N VAL A 174 2.08 -13.48 -0.53
CA VAL A 174 2.86 -14.46 0.26
C VAL A 174 3.00 -14.07 1.73
N MET A 175 2.86 -12.77 2.05
CA MET A 175 2.96 -12.23 3.40
C MET A 175 1.64 -12.32 4.18
N SER A 176 0.56 -12.77 3.54
CA SER A 176 -0.78 -12.80 4.14
C SER A 176 -0.87 -13.67 5.40
N GLY A 177 -0.34 -14.90 5.32
CA GLY A 177 -0.49 -15.90 6.39
C GLY A 177 0.12 -15.46 7.72
N GLU A 178 1.24 -14.76 7.69
CA GLU A 178 1.91 -14.26 8.91
C GLU A 178 1.32 -12.95 9.44
N ASN A 179 0.66 -12.13 8.60
CA ASN A 179 0.19 -10.80 9.00
C ASN A 179 -1.30 -10.73 9.37
N ILE A 180 -2.14 -11.66 8.89
CA ILE A 180 -3.57 -11.72 9.26
C ILE A 180 -3.80 -11.79 10.78
N PRO A 181 -3.05 -12.59 11.57
CA PRO A 181 -3.23 -12.64 13.02
C PRO A 181 -3.08 -11.27 13.71
N TYR A 182 -2.19 -10.40 13.20
CA TYR A 182 -1.97 -9.05 13.72
C TYR A 182 -3.11 -8.08 13.39
N TYR A 183 -3.82 -8.31 12.29
CA TYR A 183 -5.08 -7.62 12.02
C TYR A 183 -6.20 -8.10 12.95
N VAL A 184 -6.36 -9.42 13.10
CA VAL A 184 -7.40 -10.00 13.97
C VAL A 184 -7.19 -9.59 15.44
N SER A 185 -5.95 -9.45 15.90
CA SER A 185 -5.63 -8.98 17.26
C SER A 185 -5.82 -7.47 17.46
N GLY A 186 -6.06 -6.71 16.39
CA GLY A 186 -6.20 -5.25 16.41
C GLY A 186 -4.88 -4.47 16.46
N GLN A 187 -3.72 -5.13 16.28
CA GLN A 187 -2.43 -4.45 16.14
C GLN A 187 -2.30 -3.72 14.80
N LEU A 188 -2.93 -4.25 13.75
CA LEU A 188 -3.14 -3.53 12.48
C LEU A 188 -4.56 -2.98 12.42
N VAL A 189 -4.70 -1.74 11.94
CA VAL A 189 -6.02 -1.14 11.65
C VAL A 189 -6.68 -1.77 10.42
N GLY A 190 -5.87 -2.31 9.50
CA GLY A 190 -6.31 -3.04 8.33
C GLY A 190 -5.11 -3.50 7.49
N ILE A 191 -5.38 -4.39 6.53
CA ILE A 191 -4.36 -4.98 5.66
C ILE A 191 -4.85 -5.09 4.22
N ALA A 192 -4.06 -4.58 3.26
CA ALA A 192 -4.28 -4.78 1.83
C ALA A 192 -3.28 -5.83 1.29
N ILE A 193 -3.80 -6.92 0.73
CA ILE A 193 -2.99 -8.10 0.39
C ILE A 193 -2.89 -8.31 -1.13
N GLY A 194 -1.68 -8.30 -1.63
CA GLY A 194 -1.31 -8.55 -3.02
C GLY A 194 -2.00 -7.65 -4.03
N ALA A 195 -2.04 -8.12 -5.28
CA ALA A 195 -2.75 -7.43 -6.36
C ALA A 195 -4.27 -7.29 -6.09
N LYS A 196 -4.87 -8.21 -5.31
CA LYS A 196 -6.27 -8.11 -4.87
C LYS A 196 -6.48 -6.90 -3.96
N GLY A 197 -5.60 -6.67 -2.99
CA GLY A 197 -5.64 -5.52 -2.11
C GLY A 197 -5.50 -4.20 -2.86
N ALA A 198 -4.66 -4.15 -3.91
CA ALA A 198 -4.61 -3.01 -4.81
C ALA A 198 -5.96 -2.79 -5.51
N PHE A 199 -6.56 -3.85 -6.06
CA PHE A 199 -7.86 -3.75 -6.74
C PHE A 199 -9.00 -3.34 -5.79
N ASP A 200 -8.93 -3.75 -4.52
CA ASP A 200 -9.88 -3.34 -3.48
C ASP A 200 -9.78 -1.84 -3.21
N PHE A 201 -8.56 -1.32 -3.02
CA PHE A 201 -8.34 0.10 -2.86
C PHE A 201 -8.80 0.90 -4.09
N GLU A 202 -8.49 0.45 -5.30
CA GLU A 202 -8.95 1.08 -6.54
C GLU A 202 -10.49 1.10 -6.65
N SER A 203 -11.15 0.01 -6.25
CA SER A 203 -12.62 -0.08 -6.26
C SER A 203 -13.27 0.83 -5.22
N LEU A 204 -12.62 0.99 -4.06
CA LEU A 204 -13.07 1.90 -3.01
C LEU A 204 -12.85 3.37 -3.39
N LEU A 205 -11.73 3.69 -4.06
CA LEU A 205 -11.50 5.01 -4.66
C LEU A 205 -12.60 5.36 -5.66
N GLU A 206 -13.02 4.43 -6.51
CA GLU A 206 -14.13 4.63 -7.44
C GLU A 206 -15.47 4.83 -6.72
N LYS A 207 -15.71 4.10 -5.63
CA LYS A 207 -16.94 4.27 -4.84
C LYS A 207 -17.01 5.63 -4.15
N GLU A 208 -15.87 6.13 -3.66
CA GLU A 208 -15.79 7.42 -2.95
C GLU A 208 -15.73 8.61 -3.92
N TRP A 209 -15.02 8.48 -5.05
CA TRP A 209 -14.93 9.47 -6.11
C TRP A 209 -15.31 8.87 -7.47
N PRO A 210 -16.61 8.65 -7.73
CA PRO A 210 -17.07 8.06 -8.99
C PRO A 210 -16.69 8.92 -10.19
N GLU A 211 -16.33 8.27 -11.30
CA GLU A 211 -15.93 8.95 -12.54
C GLU A 211 -17.03 9.88 -13.06
N GLU A 212 -18.31 9.54 -12.90
CA GLU A 212 -19.42 10.37 -13.35
C GLU A 212 -19.47 11.73 -12.63
N GLN A 213 -19.02 11.76 -11.37
CA GLN A 213 -18.99 12.98 -10.54
C GLN A 213 -17.61 13.66 -10.60
N ASN A 214 -16.56 12.91 -10.91
CA ASN A 214 -15.17 13.34 -10.90
C ASN A 214 -14.48 12.97 -12.23
N PRO A 215 -14.90 13.57 -13.36
CA PRO A 215 -14.39 13.20 -14.66
C PRO A 215 -12.87 13.39 -14.75
N GLY A 216 -12.18 12.36 -15.23
CA GLY A 216 -10.72 12.35 -15.36
C GLY A 216 -9.96 11.87 -14.11
N TYR A 217 -10.64 11.64 -12.99
CA TYR A 217 -10.01 11.00 -11.83
C TYR A 217 -9.63 9.57 -12.20
N LYS A 218 -8.36 9.20 -11.98
CA LYS A 218 -7.90 7.84 -12.21
C LYS A 218 -8.09 7.01 -10.95
N ASN A 219 -9.13 6.18 -10.91
CA ASN A 219 -9.39 5.31 -9.75
C ASN A 219 -8.77 3.92 -9.89
N PHE A 220 -8.66 3.40 -11.11
CA PHE A 220 -8.09 2.07 -11.40
C PHE A 220 -6.73 2.18 -12.09
N THR A 221 -5.76 1.37 -11.67
CA THR A 221 -4.49 1.17 -12.38
C THR A 221 -4.14 -0.30 -12.53
N SER A 222 -3.18 -0.78 -11.74
CA SER A 222 -2.57 -2.08 -11.91
C SER A 222 -3.31 -3.19 -11.18
N GLY A 223 -4.03 -2.90 -10.09
CA GLY A 223 -4.84 -3.87 -9.36
C GLY A 223 -5.89 -4.52 -10.28
N ARG A 224 -6.76 -3.71 -10.89
CA ARG A 224 -7.76 -4.18 -11.86
C ARG A 224 -7.13 -4.88 -13.06
N ARG A 225 -5.99 -4.37 -13.54
CA ARG A 225 -5.27 -4.92 -14.71
C ARG A 225 -4.73 -6.32 -14.45
N TYR A 226 -4.24 -6.62 -13.25
CA TYR A 226 -3.72 -7.95 -12.91
C TYR A 226 -4.81 -8.94 -12.49
N MET A 227 -5.87 -8.48 -11.85
CA MET A 227 -6.96 -9.35 -11.42
C MET A 227 -7.73 -9.95 -12.60
N SER A 228 -7.98 -9.17 -13.66
CA SER A 228 -8.80 -9.64 -14.79
C SER A 228 -8.18 -10.85 -15.53
N PRO A 229 -6.88 -10.83 -15.93
CA PRO A 229 -6.23 -11.99 -16.51
C PRO A 229 -6.09 -13.17 -15.56
N LEU A 230 -5.83 -12.92 -14.26
CA LEU A 230 -5.68 -13.97 -13.25
C LEU A 230 -6.99 -14.78 -13.11
N PHE A 231 -8.13 -14.10 -12.98
CA PHE A 231 -9.42 -14.77 -12.91
C PHE A 231 -9.71 -15.61 -14.16
N PHE A 232 -9.41 -15.07 -15.35
CA PHE A 232 -9.60 -15.79 -16.60
C PHE A 232 -8.72 -17.05 -16.69
N ALA A 233 -7.45 -16.95 -16.30
CA ALA A 233 -6.53 -18.08 -16.27
C ALA A 233 -6.98 -19.16 -15.28
N LEU A 234 -7.41 -18.77 -14.07
CA LEU A 234 -7.93 -19.70 -13.06
C LEU A 234 -9.21 -20.39 -13.53
N MET A 235 -10.12 -19.66 -14.19
CA MET A 235 -11.33 -20.23 -14.76
C MET A 235 -11.02 -21.27 -15.85
N LEU A 236 -10.08 -20.96 -16.76
CA LEU A 236 -9.62 -21.92 -17.77
C LEU A 236 -8.96 -23.15 -17.15
N LEU A 237 -8.18 -22.98 -16.09
CA LEU A 237 -7.56 -24.09 -15.37
C LEU A 237 -8.62 -24.98 -14.71
N ILE A 238 -9.61 -24.40 -14.05
CA ILE A 238 -10.74 -25.15 -13.47
C ILE A 238 -11.48 -25.92 -14.57
N LEU A 239 -11.79 -25.27 -15.70
CA LEU A 239 -12.45 -25.91 -16.84
C LEU A 239 -11.62 -27.09 -17.39
N ALA A 240 -10.31 -26.91 -17.53
CA ALA A 240 -9.40 -27.96 -17.97
C ALA A 240 -9.37 -29.15 -17.00
N VAL A 241 -9.32 -28.89 -15.68
CA VAL A 241 -9.38 -29.94 -14.65
C VAL A 241 -10.71 -30.70 -14.69
N VAL A 242 -11.84 -29.98 -14.82
CA VAL A 242 -13.17 -30.60 -14.92
C VAL A 242 -13.27 -31.46 -16.18
N MET A 243 -12.87 -30.94 -17.34
CA MET A 243 -12.88 -31.70 -18.59
C MET A 243 -11.98 -32.94 -18.51
N GLY A 244 -10.78 -32.81 -17.94
CA GLY A 244 -9.86 -33.93 -17.74
C GLY A 244 -10.46 -35.02 -16.86
N ASN A 245 -11.10 -34.64 -15.76
CA ASN A 245 -11.78 -35.57 -14.86
C ASN A 245 -12.98 -36.27 -15.53
N VAL A 246 -13.80 -35.54 -16.30
CA VAL A 246 -14.92 -36.11 -17.05
C VAL A 246 -14.43 -37.10 -18.11
N ALA A 247 -13.40 -36.74 -18.88
CA ALA A 247 -12.81 -37.63 -19.89
C ALA A 247 -12.26 -38.92 -19.27
N MET A 248 -11.54 -38.80 -18.14
CA MET A 248 -11.03 -39.96 -17.42
C MET A 248 -12.15 -40.87 -16.89
N TYR A 249 -13.24 -40.29 -16.39
CA TYR A 249 -14.39 -41.04 -15.90
C TYR A 249 -15.09 -41.82 -17.02
N GLN A 250 -15.26 -41.19 -18.19
CA GLN A 250 -15.83 -41.85 -19.37
C GLN A 250 -14.93 -43.02 -19.83
N LEU A 251 -13.61 -42.81 -19.91
CA LEU A 251 -12.66 -43.87 -20.26
C LEU A 251 -12.70 -45.06 -19.29
N LYS A 252 -12.79 -44.81 -17.97
CA LYS A 252 -12.92 -45.86 -16.96
C LYS A 252 -14.23 -46.65 -17.07
N ARG A 253 -15.33 -46.05 -17.53
CA ARG A 253 -16.60 -46.78 -17.77
C ARG A 253 -16.51 -47.65 -19.03
N THR A 254 -15.92 -47.14 -20.10
CA THR A 254 -15.77 -47.89 -21.36
C THR A 254 -14.81 -49.08 -21.21
N GLY A 255 -13.75 -48.94 -20.39
CA GLY A 255 -12.80 -50.02 -20.09
C GLY A 255 -13.31 -51.10 -19.14
N ARG A 256 -14.48 -50.92 -18.50
CA ARG A 256 -15.09 -51.91 -17.57
C ARG A 256 -16.08 -52.85 -18.25
N HIS A 257 -16.36 -52.62 -19.53
CA HIS A 257 -17.25 -53.43 -20.39
C HIS A 257 -16.47 -54.25 -21.44
N ARG A 258 -15.15 -54.38 -21.27
CA ARG A 258 -14.29 -55.35 -21.96
C ARG A 258 -13.67 -56.28 -20.92
#